data_AF-S9SD35-F1
#
_entry.id   AF-S9SD35-F1
#
_cell.length_a   1.000
_cell.length_b   1.000
_cell.length_c   1.000
_cell.angle_alpha   90.00
_cell.angle_beta   90.00
_cell.angle_gamma   90.00
#
_symmetry.space_group_name_H-M   'P 1'
#
loop_
_entity.id
_entity.type
_entity.pdbx_description
1 polymer ?
#
loop_
_entity_poly.entity_id
_entity_poly.type
_entity_poly.pdbx_seq_one_letter_code
_entity_poly.pdbx_strand_id
1 'polypeptide(L)'
;MGGACDLSLGLEVEPLALVAVTIEAPCAAGGAAVLHHEGLDVSVLLDAEGRAETILPALAVQAAIRAEAGGQSAAAAVTVPEAARIDRAVLMWQGERGAELHAREFGADYGSPGHVWAGAPGDVEAALRGEGGMMLSLGDSRIPGARMAEVYTFPTGMAARSGAVALSIETPVAATTCGRVIEARTIQISPGVPAPLTRDLSLPVPGCEMEGEWLVLSDMLQGLTIAAR
;
A
#
# COMPACT_ATOMS: atom_id res chain seq x y z
N MET A 1 -30.80 -8.92 21.92
CA MET A 1 -29.72 -8.99 22.92
C MET A 1 -28.44 -9.23 22.14
N GLY A 2 -27.73 -8.15 21.79
CA GLY A 2 -26.47 -8.25 21.06
C GLY A 2 -25.39 -8.78 21.99
N GLY A 3 -24.81 -9.93 21.68
CA GLY A 3 -23.61 -10.40 22.36
C GLY A 3 -22.51 -9.36 22.22
N ALA A 4 -21.67 -9.23 23.24
CA ALA A 4 -20.47 -8.40 23.17
C ALA A 4 -19.66 -8.85 21.95
N CYS A 5 -19.35 -7.91 21.06
CA CYS A 5 -18.45 -8.17 19.95
C CYS A 5 -17.04 -8.23 20.49
N ASP A 6 -16.43 -9.41 20.41
CA ASP A 6 -15.01 -9.59 20.73
C ASP A 6 -14.20 -9.43 19.45
N LEU A 7 -14.01 -8.16 19.03
CA LEU A 7 -13.10 -7.86 17.92
C LEU A 7 -11.67 -8.07 18.42
N SER A 8 -10.91 -8.93 17.75
CA SER A 8 -9.53 -9.24 18.10
C SER A 8 -8.60 -9.16 16.88
N LEU A 9 -7.31 -8.98 17.17
CA LEU A 9 -6.23 -8.91 16.19
C LEU A 9 -5.07 -9.80 16.60
N GLY A 10 -4.62 -10.66 15.69
CA GLY A 10 -3.32 -11.33 15.79
C GLY A 10 -2.33 -10.69 14.81
N LEU A 11 -1.09 -10.48 15.26
CA LEU A 11 0.00 -9.91 14.45
C LEU A 11 1.20 -10.84 14.50
N GLU A 12 1.70 -11.23 13.33
CA GLU A 12 2.94 -12.02 13.17
C GLU A 12 3.88 -11.32 12.19
N VAL A 13 5.17 -11.26 12.52
CA VAL A 13 6.16 -10.58 11.68
C VAL A 13 6.64 -11.53 10.60
N GLU A 14 6.61 -11.05 9.37
CA GLU A 14 7.04 -11.75 8.16
C GLU A 14 8.26 -11.05 7.53
N PRO A 15 9.02 -11.74 6.68
CA PRO A 15 10.13 -11.14 5.93
C PRO A 15 9.71 -9.88 5.14
N LEU A 16 10.69 -9.02 4.83
CA LEU A 16 10.47 -7.71 4.18
C LEU A 16 9.68 -6.73 5.05
N ALA A 17 9.80 -6.86 6.37
CA ALA A 17 9.05 -6.09 7.36
C ALA A 17 7.53 -6.10 7.09
N LEU A 18 6.99 -7.25 6.71
CA LEU A 18 5.56 -7.46 6.56
C LEU A 18 4.97 -7.94 7.88
N VAL A 19 3.67 -7.75 8.07
CA VAL A 19 2.92 -8.21 9.24
C VAL A 19 1.73 -8.99 8.74
N ALA A 20 1.69 -10.29 9.00
CA ALA A 20 0.49 -11.08 8.84
C ALA A 20 -0.52 -10.65 9.93
N VAL A 21 -1.73 -10.32 9.51
CA VAL A 21 -2.81 -9.82 10.36
C VAL A 21 -3.97 -10.81 10.30
N THR A 22 -4.33 -11.36 11.45
CA THR A 22 -5.57 -12.12 11.61
C THR A 22 -6.61 -11.24 12.30
N ILE A 23 -7.83 -11.23 11.78
CA ILE A 23 -8.96 -10.47 12.30
C ILE A 23 -10.05 -11.45 12.70
N GLU A 24 -10.57 -11.34 13.91
CA GLU A 24 -11.80 -12.01 14.32
C GLU A 24 -12.81 -10.97 14.78
N ALA A 25 -13.94 -10.88 14.11
CA ALA A 25 -14.97 -9.88 14.35
C ALA A 25 -16.37 -10.45 14.09
N PRO A 26 -16.88 -11.39 14.93
CA PRO A 26 -18.16 -12.05 14.68
C PRO A 26 -19.35 -11.08 14.52
N CYS A 27 -19.26 -9.87 15.10
CA CYS A 27 -20.30 -8.84 14.95
C CYS A 27 -20.35 -8.17 13.58
N ALA A 28 -19.35 -8.40 12.74
CA ALA A 28 -19.23 -7.86 11.38
C ALA A 28 -19.14 -8.98 10.33
N ALA A 29 -19.65 -10.17 10.64
CA ALA A 29 -19.72 -11.31 9.73
C ALA A 29 -20.30 -10.94 8.36
N GLY A 30 -19.58 -11.32 7.29
CA GLY A 30 -19.91 -10.98 5.90
C GLY A 30 -19.76 -9.49 5.55
N GLY A 31 -19.30 -8.67 6.48
CA GLY A 31 -19.09 -7.24 6.33
C GLY A 31 -17.64 -6.88 6.05
N ALA A 32 -17.23 -5.71 6.53
CA ALA A 32 -15.89 -5.18 6.33
C ALA A 32 -15.25 -4.79 7.66
N ALA A 33 -13.93 -4.95 7.72
CA ALA A 33 -13.06 -4.29 8.69
C ALA A 33 -12.22 -3.22 7.98
N VAL A 34 -11.80 -2.18 8.70
CA VAL A 34 -10.78 -1.23 8.23
C VAL A 34 -9.57 -1.37 9.14
N LEU A 35 -8.40 -1.61 8.54
CA LEU A 35 -7.12 -1.60 9.23
C LEU A 35 -6.47 -0.22 9.11
N HIS A 36 -5.92 0.27 10.22
CA HIS A 36 -5.22 1.55 10.33
C HIS A 36 -3.79 1.33 10.84
N HIS A 37 -2.81 1.90 10.15
CA HIS A 37 -1.40 1.80 10.51
C HIS A 37 -0.57 2.97 9.94
N GLU A 38 -0.04 3.87 10.78
CA GLU A 38 0.82 4.99 10.33
C GLU A 38 0.24 5.80 9.16
N GLY A 39 -1.07 6.05 9.18
CA GLY A 39 -1.80 6.74 8.12
C GLY A 39 -2.24 5.86 6.96
N LEU A 40 -1.74 4.63 6.84
CA LEU A 40 -2.30 3.61 5.94
C LEU A 40 -3.66 3.15 6.45
N ASP A 41 -4.68 3.29 5.60
CA ASP A 41 -6.02 2.79 5.86
C ASP A 41 -6.45 1.84 4.74
N VAL A 42 -6.80 0.59 5.07
CA VAL A 42 -7.23 -0.39 4.06
C VAL A 42 -8.45 -1.19 4.52
N SER A 43 -9.37 -1.44 3.59
CA SER A 43 -10.58 -2.22 3.85
C SER A 43 -10.37 -3.72 3.60
N VAL A 44 -10.75 -4.55 4.56
CA VAL A 44 -10.64 -6.01 4.48
C VAL A 44 -12.04 -6.61 4.54
N LEU A 45 -12.37 -7.50 3.60
CA LEU A 45 -13.66 -8.21 3.61
C LEU A 45 -13.58 -9.37 4.60
N LEU A 46 -14.59 -9.47 5.46
CA LEU A 46 -14.71 -10.55 6.44
C LEU A 46 -15.55 -11.70 5.89
N ASP A 47 -15.20 -12.93 6.27
CA ASP A 47 -15.97 -14.13 5.93
C ASP A 47 -17.32 -14.21 6.68
N ALA A 48 -18.09 -15.26 6.42
CA ALA A 48 -19.41 -15.46 7.01
C ALA A 48 -19.40 -15.64 8.54
N GLU A 49 -18.23 -15.87 9.15
CA GLU A 49 -18.04 -15.96 10.59
C GLU A 49 -17.35 -14.71 11.15
N GLY A 50 -17.05 -13.71 10.32
CA GLY A 50 -16.41 -12.46 10.72
C GLY A 50 -14.89 -12.54 10.81
N ARG A 51 -14.25 -13.50 10.14
CA ARG A 51 -12.80 -13.65 10.14
C ARG A 51 -12.17 -13.17 8.84
N ALA A 52 -10.92 -12.72 8.91
CA ALA A 52 -10.09 -12.48 7.74
C ALA A 52 -8.62 -12.63 8.07
N GLU A 53 -7.83 -12.95 7.04
CA GLU A 53 -6.38 -12.92 7.08
C GLU A 53 -5.90 -11.98 5.97
N THR A 54 -4.93 -11.14 6.28
CA THR A 54 -4.30 -10.24 5.31
C THR A 54 -2.85 -9.97 5.71
N ILE A 55 -2.12 -9.30 4.84
CA ILE A 55 -0.77 -8.82 5.14
C ILE A 55 -0.74 -7.29 5.11
N LEU A 56 0.04 -6.68 6.00
CA LEU A 56 0.29 -5.25 6.04
C LEU A 56 1.78 -4.95 6.08
N PRO A 57 2.29 -4.01 5.26
CA PRO A 57 3.65 -3.53 5.39
C PRO A 57 3.83 -2.70 6.67
N ALA A 58 4.81 -3.03 7.51
CA ALA A 58 5.12 -2.28 8.74
C ALA A 58 5.78 -0.92 8.44
N LEU A 59 4.99 0.14 8.36
CA LEU A 59 5.41 1.51 8.08
C LEU A 59 6.24 2.15 9.23
N ALA A 60 6.30 1.50 10.39
CA ALA A 60 7.17 1.88 11.50
C ALA A 60 7.76 0.65 12.19
N VAL A 61 8.90 0.82 12.87
CA VAL A 61 9.54 -0.24 13.68
C VAL A 61 8.62 -0.71 14.81
N GLN A 62 7.86 0.18 15.41
CA GLN A 62 6.78 -0.18 16.33
C GLN A 62 5.48 -0.14 15.54
N ALA A 63 5.06 -1.28 15.01
CA ALA A 63 3.87 -1.37 14.20
C ALA A 63 2.62 -1.49 15.08
N ALA A 64 2.03 -0.34 15.43
CA ALA A 64 0.71 -0.28 16.05
C ALA A 64 -0.36 -0.34 14.96
N ILE A 65 -1.17 -1.41 14.97
CA ILE A 65 -2.23 -1.65 14.00
C ILE A 65 -3.56 -1.65 14.74
N ARG A 66 -4.53 -0.90 14.22
CA ARG A 66 -5.91 -0.87 14.72
C ARG A 66 -6.85 -1.43 13.67
N ALA A 67 -7.80 -2.24 14.09
CA ALA A 67 -8.94 -2.66 13.28
C ALA A 67 -10.22 -1.98 13.78
N GLU A 68 -11.08 -1.60 12.84
CA GLU A 68 -12.43 -1.14 13.10
C GLU A 68 -13.43 -2.00 12.33
N ALA A 69 -14.40 -2.61 13.02
CA ALA A 69 -15.43 -3.46 12.42
C ALA A 69 -16.69 -3.47 13.27
N GLY A 70 -17.87 -3.42 12.65
CA GLY A 70 -19.15 -3.52 13.37
C GLY A 70 -19.36 -2.45 14.46
N GLY A 71 -18.72 -1.28 14.33
CA GLY A 71 -18.75 -0.22 15.35
C GLY A 71 -17.88 -0.49 16.59
N GLN A 72 -16.98 -1.47 16.53
CA GLN A 72 -15.96 -1.75 17.54
C GLN A 72 -14.56 -1.47 17.00
N SER A 73 -13.60 -1.33 17.90
CA SER A 73 -12.19 -1.19 17.54
C SER A 73 -11.32 -2.09 18.41
N ALA A 74 -10.32 -2.73 17.81
CA ALA A 74 -9.24 -3.42 18.51
C ALA A 74 -7.90 -2.90 18.01
N ALA A 75 -6.88 -3.01 18.85
CA ALA A 75 -5.53 -2.64 18.49
C ALA A 75 -4.54 -3.67 19.02
N ALA A 76 -3.52 -3.95 18.22
CA ALA A 76 -2.38 -4.75 18.59
C ALA A 76 -1.10 -4.05 18.12
N ALA A 77 0.02 -4.37 18.74
CA ALA A 77 1.31 -3.82 18.35
C ALA A 77 2.37 -4.91 18.29
N VAL A 78 3.26 -4.80 17.32
CA VAL A 78 4.40 -5.70 17.16
C VAL A 78 5.65 -4.91 16.78
N THR A 79 6.82 -5.34 17.27
CA THR A 79 8.10 -4.72 16.89
C THR A 79 8.63 -5.39 15.62
N VAL A 80 8.89 -4.59 14.59
CA VAL A 80 9.40 -4.99 13.27
C VAL A 80 10.72 -4.28 12.98
N PRO A 81 11.86 -4.77 13.49
CA PRO A 81 13.15 -4.09 13.37
C PRO A 81 13.60 -3.84 11.92
N GLU A 82 13.20 -4.72 11.00
CA GLU A 82 13.53 -4.63 9.58
C GLU A 82 12.98 -3.37 8.91
N ALA A 83 11.87 -2.82 9.41
CA ALA A 83 11.25 -1.60 8.86
C ALA A 83 12.23 -0.41 8.84
N ALA A 84 13.21 -0.37 9.75
CA ALA A 84 14.24 0.68 9.77
C ALA A 84 15.21 0.64 8.57
N ARG A 85 15.13 -0.37 7.71
CA ARG A 85 16.04 -0.62 6.59
C ARG A 85 15.34 -0.73 5.24
N ILE A 86 14.06 -0.38 5.17
CA ILE A 86 13.22 -0.53 3.99
C ILE A 86 12.66 0.83 3.60
N ASP A 87 12.76 1.18 2.32
CA ASP A 87 12.04 2.31 1.74
C ASP A 87 10.65 1.83 1.29
N ARG A 88 9.63 2.64 1.56
CA ARG A 88 8.27 2.41 1.07
C ARG A 88 7.66 3.65 0.48
N ALA A 89 6.95 3.46 -0.61
CA ALA A 89 6.04 4.44 -1.18
C ALA A 89 4.65 3.84 -1.22
N VAL A 90 3.69 4.56 -0.66
CA VAL A 90 2.29 4.18 -0.55
C VAL A 90 1.47 5.15 -1.39
N LEU A 91 0.55 4.65 -2.19
CA LEU A 91 -0.57 5.37 -2.78
C LEU A 91 -1.86 4.82 -2.17
N MET A 92 -2.75 5.67 -1.69
CA MET A 92 -4.06 5.27 -1.17
C MET A 92 -5.18 6.07 -1.81
N TRP A 93 -6.32 5.43 -2.00
CA TRP A 93 -7.53 6.06 -2.52
C TRP A 93 -8.77 5.39 -1.93
N GLN A 94 -9.94 5.95 -2.20
CA GLN A 94 -11.22 5.38 -1.80
C GLN A 94 -12.07 5.01 -3.01
N GLY A 95 -12.66 3.82 -2.98
CA GLY A 95 -13.58 3.33 -4.00
C GLY A 95 -12.86 2.77 -5.22
N GLU A 96 -13.42 3.02 -6.40
CA GLU A 96 -12.90 2.47 -7.65
C GLU A 96 -11.52 3.04 -7.98
N ARG A 97 -10.68 2.19 -8.60
CA ARG A 97 -9.32 2.54 -9.02
C ARG A 97 -9.34 3.75 -9.96
N GLY A 98 -8.46 4.70 -9.67
CA GLY A 98 -8.20 5.85 -10.54
C GLY A 98 -6.72 6.04 -10.83
N ALA A 99 -5.87 5.95 -9.80
CA ALA A 99 -4.43 6.15 -9.92
C ALA A 99 -3.64 4.89 -9.58
N GLU A 100 -2.44 4.79 -10.14
CA GLU A 100 -1.52 3.66 -10.01
C GLU A 100 -0.15 4.16 -9.57
N LEU A 101 0.50 3.38 -8.70
CA LEU A 101 1.88 3.64 -8.30
C LEU A 101 2.84 2.89 -9.22
N HIS A 102 3.78 3.62 -9.80
CA HIS A 102 4.83 3.08 -10.65
C HIS A 102 6.21 3.33 -10.04
N ALA A 103 7.03 2.28 -10.03
CA ALA A 103 8.41 2.31 -9.64
C ALA A 103 9.29 1.81 -10.80
N ARG A 104 10.06 2.69 -11.40
CA ARG A 104 11.04 2.34 -12.45
C ARG A 104 12.42 2.26 -11.84
N GLU A 105 12.84 1.04 -11.56
CA GLU A 105 14.08 0.75 -10.87
C GLU A 105 15.27 0.81 -11.83
N PHE A 106 16.34 1.48 -11.39
CA PHE A 106 17.65 1.49 -12.05
C PHE A 106 17.61 1.92 -13.53
N GLY A 107 16.71 2.83 -13.86
CA GLY A 107 16.56 3.36 -15.22
C GLY A 107 15.72 2.46 -16.14
N ALA A 108 14.92 1.54 -15.59
CA ALA A 108 13.95 0.77 -16.36
C ALA A 108 13.00 1.66 -17.17
N ASP A 109 12.69 1.22 -18.39
CA ASP A 109 11.66 1.79 -19.23
C ASP A 109 10.29 1.17 -18.90
N TYR A 110 9.22 1.77 -19.42
CA TYR A 110 7.88 1.21 -19.27
C TYR A 110 7.79 -0.20 -19.86
N GLY A 111 7.34 -1.13 -19.01
CA GLY A 111 7.13 -2.53 -19.37
C GLY A 111 8.41 -3.37 -19.44
N SER A 112 9.59 -2.78 -19.19
CA SER A 112 10.84 -3.54 -19.11
C SER A 112 11.01 -4.17 -17.73
N PRO A 113 11.90 -5.17 -17.58
CA PRO A 113 12.36 -5.60 -16.26
C PRO A 113 12.80 -4.41 -15.40
N GLY A 114 12.35 -4.36 -14.15
CA GLY A 114 12.55 -3.22 -13.25
C GLY A 114 11.44 -2.16 -13.28
N HIS A 115 10.43 -2.27 -14.14
CA HIS A 115 9.19 -1.50 -14.01
C HIS A 115 8.20 -2.23 -13.11
N VAL A 116 8.13 -1.82 -11.85
CA VAL A 116 7.28 -2.40 -10.81
C VAL A 116 6.02 -1.57 -10.61
N TRP A 117 4.86 -2.20 -10.77
CA TRP A 117 3.53 -1.59 -10.63
C TRP A 117 2.48 -2.69 -10.38
N ALA A 118 1.20 -2.35 -10.22
CA ALA A 118 0.16 -3.34 -9.93
C ALA A 118 0.06 -4.48 -10.96
N GLY A 119 0.28 -4.20 -12.25
CA GLY A 119 0.28 -5.22 -13.31
C GLY A 119 1.58 -6.02 -13.44
N ALA A 120 2.66 -5.58 -12.81
CA ALA A 120 3.94 -6.29 -12.73
C ALA A 120 4.57 -6.04 -11.35
N PRO A 121 4.13 -6.75 -10.30
CA PRO A 121 4.41 -6.38 -8.90
C PRO A 121 5.85 -6.66 -8.44
N GLY A 122 6.78 -6.98 -9.34
CA GLY A 122 8.13 -7.39 -8.99
C GLY A 122 8.21 -8.84 -8.50
N ASP A 123 9.39 -9.23 -8.02
CA ASP A 123 9.68 -10.58 -7.53
C ASP A 123 10.04 -10.53 -6.04
N VAL A 124 9.27 -11.23 -5.21
CA VAL A 124 9.47 -11.31 -3.76
C VAL A 124 10.85 -11.89 -3.44
N GLU A 125 11.30 -12.89 -4.20
CA GLU A 125 12.61 -13.51 -3.97
C GLU A 125 13.75 -12.55 -4.32
N ALA A 126 13.61 -11.77 -5.39
CA ALA A 126 14.54 -10.70 -5.72
C ALA A 126 14.55 -9.60 -4.64
N ALA A 127 13.39 -9.24 -4.09
CA ALA A 127 13.29 -8.30 -2.98
C ALA A 127 14.00 -8.84 -1.72
N LEU A 128 13.80 -10.10 -1.36
CA LEU A 128 14.51 -10.74 -0.23
C LEU A 128 16.03 -10.72 -0.40
N ARG A 129 16.52 -10.78 -1.63
CA ARG A 129 17.96 -10.65 -1.96
C ARG A 129 18.44 -9.21 -2.16
N GLY A 130 17.54 -8.22 -2.09
CA GLY A 130 17.87 -6.80 -2.34
C GLY A 130 18.22 -6.48 -3.79
N GLU A 131 17.81 -7.31 -4.74
CA GLU A 131 18.08 -7.17 -6.17
C GLU A 131 17.04 -6.28 -6.89
N GLY A 132 15.85 -6.14 -6.30
CA GLY A 132 14.74 -5.34 -6.80
C GLY A 132 13.74 -5.03 -5.69
N GLY A 133 12.69 -4.30 -6.02
CA GLY A 133 11.55 -4.04 -5.15
C GLY A 133 10.33 -4.88 -5.53
N MET A 134 9.26 -4.68 -4.76
CA MET A 134 7.98 -5.32 -5.00
C MET A 134 6.80 -4.39 -4.68
N MET A 135 5.64 -4.69 -5.26
CA MET A 135 4.38 -3.99 -5.05
C MET A 135 3.37 -4.90 -4.36
N LEU A 136 2.67 -4.37 -3.37
CA LEU A 136 1.44 -4.97 -2.83
C LEU A 136 0.24 -4.08 -3.13
N SER A 137 -0.82 -4.68 -3.66
CA SER A 137 -2.14 -4.04 -3.71
C SER A 137 -2.97 -4.52 -2.51
N LEU A 138 -3.45 -3.57 -1.71
CA LEU A 138 -4.20 -3.78 -0.48
C LEU A 138 -5.59 -3.18 -0.61
N GLY A 139 -6.54 -3.70 0.16
CA GLY A 139 -7.94 -3.33 0.08
C GLY A 139 -8.75 -4.34 -0.75
N ASP A 140 -10.05 -4.39 -0.49
CA ASP A 140 -10.97 -5.30 -1.19
C ASP A 140 -12.02 -4.52 -1.98
N SER A 141 -11.90 -4.53 -3.30
CA SER A 141 -12.79 -3.80 -4.21
C SER A 141 -14.23 -4.30 -4.23
N ARG A 142 -14.52 -5.46 -3.61
CA ARG A 142 -15.89 -5.96 -3.41
C ARG A 142 -16.66 -5.11 -2.40
N ILE A 143 -15.96 -4.34 -1.56
CA ILE A 143 -16.56 -3.44 -0.58
C ILE A 143 -16.86 -2.09 -1.26
N PRO A 144 -18.12 -1.63 -1.29
CA PRO A 144 -18.44 -0.31 -1.83
C PRO A 144 -17.70 0.80 -1.08
N GLY A 145 -16.95 1.63 -1.79
CA GLY A 145 -16.16 2.70 -1.18
C GLY A 145 -14.99 2.20 -0.33
N ALA A 146 -14.46 1.00 -0.63
CA ALA A 146 -13.28 0.44 0.02
C ALA A 146 -12.12 1.42 0.08
N ARG A 147 -11.38 1.41 1.18
CA ARG A 147 -10.07 2.05 1.25
C ARG A 147 -9.05 1.10 0.64
N MET A 148 -8.38 1.57 -0.40
CA MET A 148 -7.45 0.80 -1.22
C MET A 148 -6.07 1.41 -1.11
N ALA A 149 -5.04 0.58 -1.28
CA ALA A 149 -3.66 1.07 -1.32
C ALA A 149 -2.77 0.25 -2.25
N GLU A 150 -1.75 0.90 -2.79
CA GLU A 150 -0.60 0.28 -3.45
C GLU A 150 0.65 0.65 -2.67
N VAL A 151 1.43 -0.36 -2.28
CA VAL A 151 2.64 -0.19 -1.48
C VAL A 151 3.83 -0.78 -2.22
N TYR A 152 4.66 0.10 -2.75
CA TYR A 152 5.97 -0.26 -3.26
C TYR A 152 6.95 -0.38 -2.09
N THR A 153 7.72 -1.46 -2.08
CA THR A 153 8.70 -1.80 -1.05
C THR A 153 10.05 -2.05 -1.71
N PHE A 154 11.09 -1.34 -1.28
CA PHE A 154 12.47 -1.59 -1.69
C PHE A 154 13.38 -1.75 -0.46
N PRO A 155 14.06 -2.90 -0.28
CA PRO A 155 14.88 -3.14 0.92
C PRO A 155 16.27 -2.51 0.80
N THR A 156 16.31 -1.18 0.82
CA THR A 156 17.53 -0.36 0.63
C THR A 156 18.68 -0.76 1.56
N GLY A 157 18.41 -1.16 2.80
CA GLY A 157 19.44 -1.61 3.74
C GLY A 157 20.06 -2.97 3.42
N MET A 158 19.58 -3.66 2.38
CA MET A 158 20.09 -4.93 1.85
C MET A 158 20.37 -4.84 0.34
N ALA A 159 20.36 -3.64 -0.24
CA ALA A 159 20.47 -3.46 -1.68
C ALA A 159 21.75 -4.11 -2.25
N ALA A 160 21.58 -5.01 -3.21
CA ALA A 160 22.67 -5.71 -3.89
C ALA A 160 23.37 -4.84 -4.94
N ARG A 161 22.73 -3.74 -5.38
CA ARG A 161 23.28 -2.81 -6.37
C ARG A 161 22.88 -1.37 -6.09
N SER A 162 23.77 -0.44 -6.43
CA SER A 162 23.51 1.00 -6.34
C SER A 162 22.68 1.48 -7.52
N GLY A 163 21.93 2.56 -7.32
CA GLY A 163 21.21 3.24 -8.38
C GLY A 163 20.07 4.10 -7.86
N ALA A 164 19.03 4.28 -8.66
CA ALA A 164 17.87 5.06 -8.29
C ALA A 164 16.59 4.38 -8.73
N VAL A 165 15.51 4.63 -8.01
CA VAL A 165 14.14 4.24 -8.40
C VAL A 165 13.37 5.52 -8.68
N ALA A 166 12.90 5.67 -9.91
CA ALA A 166 11.99 6.76 -10.26
C ALA A 166 10.56 6.34 -9.87
N LEU A 167 9.92 7.14 -9.01
CA LEU A 167 8.54 6.92 -8.59
C LEU A 167 7.60 7.89 -9.32
N SER A 168 6.48 7.39 -9.80
CA SER A 168 5.41 8.20 -10.39
C SER A 168 4.04 7.69 -9.95
N ILE A 169 3.10 8.63 -9.85
CA ILE A 169 1.67 8.31 -9.80
C ILE A 169 1.12 8.52 -11.19
N GLU A 170 0.47 7.50 -11.73
CA GLU A 170 -0.05 7.52 -13.09
C GLU A 170 -1.55 7.24 -13.08
N THR A 171 -2.27 7.73 -14.07
CA THR A 171 -3.71 7.55 -14.16
C THR A 171 -4.11 7.42 -15.62
N PRO A 172 -4.68 6.28 -16.03
CA PRO A 172 -5.24 6.17 -17.36
C PRO A 172 -6.50 7.01 -17.47
N VAL A 173 -6.66 7.69 -18.60
CA VAL A 173 -7.95 8.24 -19.01
C VAL A 173 -8.76 7.10 -19.60
N ALA A 174 -9.73 6.62 -18.84
CA ALA A 174 -10.61 5.50 -19.19
C ALA A 174 -12.07 5.88 -18.93
N ALA A 175 -13.02 5.11 -19.47
CA ALA A 175 -14.45 5.33 -19.25
C ALA A 175 -14.85 5.43 -17.76
N THR A 176 -14.10 4.80 -16.86
CA THR A 176 -14.33 4.84 -15.41
C THR A 176 -13.73 6.07 -14.71
N THR A 177 -12.72 6.71 -15.30
CA THR A 177 -11.94 7.80 -14.69
C THR A 177 -12.12 9.16 -15.39
N CYS A 178 -12.49 9.18 -16.66
CA CYS A 178 -12.55 10.40 -17.47
C CYS A 178 -13.55 11.43 -16.94
N GLY A 179 -13.15 12.72 -16.96
CA GLY A 179 -13.95 13.84 -16.49
C GLY A 179 -14.20 13.86 -14.98
N ARG A 180 -13.45 13.05 -14.21
CA ARG A 180 -13.58 12.95 -12.75
C ARG A 180 -12.35 13.55 -12.07
N VAL A 181 -12.52 13.88 -10.80
CA VAL A 181 -11.40 14.18 -9.91
C VAL A 181 -11.11 12.93 -9.09
N ILE A 182 -9.86 12.48 -9.13
CA ILE A 182 -9.37 11.37 -8.31
C ILE A 182 -8.72 11.97 -7.07
N GLU A 183 -9.26 11.62 -5.91
CA GLU A 183 -8.68 11.96 -4.61
C GLU A 183 -7.82 10.78 -4.14
N ALA A 184 -6.57 11.06 -3.81
CA ALA A 184 -5.64 10.08 -3.29
C ALA A 184 -4.70 10.70 -2.26
N ARG A 185 -3.97 9.85 -1.55
CA ARG A 185 -2.93 10.26 -0.60
C ARG A 185 -1.69 9.40 -0.80
N THR A 186 -0.53 10.01 -0.75
CA THR A 186 0.73 9.28 -0.70
C THR A 186 1.36 9.34 0.68
N ILE A 187 2.05 8.26 1.05
CA ILE A 187 2.93 8.19 2.23
C ILE A 187 4.25 7.63 1.76
N GLN A 188 5.35 8.31 2.08
CA GLN A 188 6.69 7.85 1.78
C GLN A 188 7.52 7.73 3.05
N ILE A 189 8.17 6.58 3.21
CA ILE A 189 8.99 6.23 4.36
C ILE A 189 10.36 5.90 3.85
N SER A 190 11.37 6.52 4.45
CA SER A 190 12.76 6.31 4.11
C SER A 190 13.58 6.00 5.37
N PRO A 191 14.49 5.01 5.31
CA PRO A 191 15.41 4.69 6.39
C PRO A 191 16.13 5.94 6.93
N GLY A 192 16.13 6.10 8.26
CA GLY A 192 16.81 7.22 8.93
C GLY A 192 16.05 8.55 8.90
N VAL A 193 14.91 8.64 8.20
CA VAL A 193 14.02 9.81 8.25
C VAL A 193 12.95 9.56 9.32
N PRO A 194 12.89 10.37 10.41
CA PRO A 194 12.02 10.07 11.55
C PRO A 194 10.51 10.14 11.29
N ALA A 195 10.08 10.93 10.30
CA ALA A 195 8.67 11.17 10.01
C ALA A 195 8.36 10.81 8.55
N PRO A 196 7.25 10.09 8.28
CA PRO A 196 6.79 9.84 6.92
C PRO A 196 6.46 11.14 6.17
N LEU A 197 6.81 11.21 4.89
CA LEU A 197 6.36 12.28 4.00
C LEU A 197 4.97 11.95 3.47
N THR A 198 3.97 12.71 3.88
CA THR A 198 2.57 12.52 3.44
C THR A 198 2.12 13.66 2.55
N ARG A 199 1.40 13.36 1.47
CA ARG A 199 0.82 14.36 0.56
C ARG A 199 -0.57 13.94 0.08
N ASP A 200 -1.48 14.90 0.08
CA ASP A 200 -2.80 14.74 -0.55
C ASP A 200 -2.72 15.08 -2.04
N LEU A 201 -3.45 14.32 -2.84
CA LEU A 201 -3.56 14.45 -4.29
C LEU A 201 -5.02 14.69 -4.65
N SER A 202 -5.27 15.71 -5.46
CA SER A 202 -6.51 15.88 -6.20
C SER A 202 -6.16 15.98 -7.68
N LEU A 203 -6.45 14.92 -8.43
CA LEU A 203 -6.08 14.76 -9.83
C LEU A 203 -7.30 14.95 -10.73
N PRO A 204 -7.44 16.11 -11.41
CA PRO A 204 -8.48 16.30 -12.41
C PRO A 204 -8.13 15.50 -13.67
N VAL A 205 -8.92 14.47 -13.95
CA VAL A 205 -8.76 13.64 -15.15
C VAL A 205 -9.41 14.34 -16.35
N PRO A 206 -8.73 14.42 -17.51
CA PRO A 206 -9.30 14.92 -18.75
C PRO A 206 -10.61 14.23 -19.13
N GLY A 207 -11.37 14.84 -20.03
CA GLY A 207 -12.62 14.28 -20.54
C GLY A 207 -12.40 12.99 -21.34
N CYS A 208 -13.49 12.27 -21.59
CA CYS A 208 -13.46 10.95 -22.22
C CYS A 208 -13.03 10.99 -23.69
N GLU A 209 -12.93 12.18 -24.29
CA GLU A 209 -12.32 12.39 -25.60
C GLU A 209 -10.82 12.05 -25.64
N MET A 210 -10.16 12.00 -24.48
CA MET A 210 -8.74 11.67 -24.33
C MET A 210 -8.52 10.20 -23.88
N GLU A 211 -9.51 9.33 -24.07
CA GLU A 211 -9.42 7.93 -23.67
C GLU A 211 -8.19 7.23 -24.27
N GLY A 212 -7.43 6.52 -23.43
CA GLY A 212 -6.15 5.89 -23.79
C GLY A 212 -4.91 6.73 -23.50
N GLU A 213 -5.06 8.01 -23.15
CA GLU A 213 -3.98 8.83 -22.61
C GLU A 213 -3.71 8.55 -21.12
N TRP A 214 -2.57 9.05 -20.64
CA TRP A 214 -2.11 8.89 -19.27
C TRP A 214 -1.70 10.22 -18.66
N LEU A 215 -2.15 10.47 -17.45
CA LEU A 215 -1.61 11.54 -16.60
C LEU A 215 -0.46 10.95 -15.79
N VAL A 216 0.67 11.65 -15.78
CA VAL A 216 1.85 11.25 -15.01
C VAL A 216 2.23 12.37 -14.06
N LEU A 217 2.30 12.04 -12.78
CA LEU A 217 2.73 12.93 -11.69
C LEU A 217 4.00 12.38 -11.06
N SER A 218 5.13 13.04 -11.30
CA SER A 218 6.45 12.61 -10.80
C SER A 218 6.93 13.41 -9.58
N ASP A 219 6.21 14.44 -9.16
CA ASP A 219 6.56 15.30 -8.04
C ASP A 219 5.88 14.91 -6.73
N MET A 220 4.91 13.98 -6.77
CA MET A 220 4.16 13.52 -5.60
C MET A 220 4.96 12.61 -4.68
N LEU A 221 5.94 11.89 -5.23
CA LEU A 221 6.86 11.03 -4.51
C LEU A 221 8.30 11.44 -4.83
N GLN A 222 9.20 11.27 -3.88
CA GLN A 222 10.64 11.48 -4.11
C GLN A 222 11.23 10.19 -4.67
N GLY A 223 11.99 10.29 -5.76
CA GLY A 223 12.77 9.13 -6.24
C GLY A 223 13.70 8.60 -5.16
N LEU A 224 13.88 7.28 -5.11
CA LEU A 224 14.78 6.65 -4.14
C LEU A 224 16.20 6.68 -4.66
N THR A 225 17.16 7.01 -3.79
CA THR A 225 18.60 6.88 -4.08
C THR A 225 19.14 5.69 -3.29
N ILE A 226 19.61 4.67 -4.00
CA ILE A 226 20.04 3.40 -3.43
C ILE A 226 21.57 3.32 -3.49
N ALA A 227 22.18 3.07 -2.34
CA ALA A 227 23.58 2.70 -2.23
C ALA A 227 23.69 1.21 -1.86
N ALA A 228 24.40 0.43 -2.67
CA ALA A 228 24.67 -0.97 -2.37
C ALA A 228 25.42 -1.14 -1.05
N ARG A 229 25.23 -2.29 -0.41
CA ARG A 229 25.97 -2.70 0.79
C ARG A 229 26.98 -3.81 0.51
#